data_AF-A0A3D2W7C4-F1
#
_entry.id   AF-A0A3D2W7C4-F1
#
_cell.length_a   1.000
_cell.length_b   1.000
_cell.length_c   1.000
_cell.angle_alpha   90.00
_cell.angle_beta   90.00
_cell.angle_gamma   90.00
#
_symmetry.space_group_name_H-M   'P 1'
#
loop_
_entity.id
_entity.type
_entity.pdbx_description
1 polymer ?
#
loop_
_entity_poly.entity_id
_entity_poly.type
_entity_poly.pdbx_seq_one_letter_code
_entity_poly.pdbx_strand_id
1 'polypeptide(L)'
;MKKNGFFLTSAIKLFIVTMCAEMIFKWCCFGTLFDLSLVRITLFSLAFSLIVASVCSFLPLKAGRFIVAFMYWFISLYALLQMGMKNMMGNFTSLHAGEGMFLRVTDYIIPFFQAMKPQYFLVLLAPIVMAVLGHFRKTEKENRWIMVLASLVAALIIDAAGLYTVKAEGLQNVYVSTKFIEKSLKEIGLERFLIRDVVSTVSGSETGELIIDDEPGGNEQTEPAEQKPEEAVLPHRTIDDTEWTNAMNAEENNKIKTIDSYLMSRKISDYNEWTGKMEGMNLIYIMVEAFDYMALDEQLTPTLCEIMNTGWNFSNHYVPKYSCTTGESELISEVSLVPESDVCTPNQYKKNEWSDSIFQMFENEGYYTSAYHNWKDEFYDRREL
;
A
#
# COMPACT_ATOMS: atom_id res chain seq x y z
N MET A 1 -1.42 50.49 6.99
CA MET A 1 -0.77 49.16 6.85
C MET A 1 -0.74 48.78 5.38
N LYS A 2 0.44 48.52 4.79
CA LYS A 2 0.53 47.96 3.43
C LYS A 2 -0.22 46.62 3.43
N LYS A 3 -1.22 46.48 2.56
CA LYS A 3 -1.98 45.23 2.42
C LYS A 3 -1.12 44.23 1.64
N ASN A 4 -1.07 42.99 2.12
CA ASN A 4 -0.24 41.96 1.50
C ASN A 4 -0.92 41.41 0.24
N GLY A 5 -0.12 41.10 -0.77
CA GLY A 5 -0.60 40.44 -1.98
C GLY A 5 -1.22 39.09 -1.73
N PHE A 6 -2.38 38.83 -2.33
CA PHE A 6 -3.06 37.54 -2.22
C PHE A 6 -2.18 36.38 -2.70
N PHE A 7 -1.54 36.51 -3.87
CA PHE A 7 -0.73 35.45 -4.48
C PHE A 7 0.41 34.99 -3.57
N LEU A 8 1.38 35.88 -3.31
CA LEU A 8 2.60 35.54 -2.55
C LEU A 8 2.27 35.09 -1.12
N THR A 9 1.29 35.72 -0.48
CA THR A 9 0.85 35.33 0.86
C THR A 9 0.26 33.92 0.86
N SER A 10 -0.53 33.56 -0.16
CA SER A 10 -1.14 32.25 -0.26
C SER A 10 -0.10 31.17 -0.55
N ALA A 11 0.84 31.42 -1.47
CA ALA A 11 1.92 30.50 -1.80
C ALA A 11 2.79 30.17 -0.57
N ILE A 12 3.24 31.19 0.16
CA ILE A 12 4.08 30.99 1.36
C ILE A 12 3.31 30.24 2.45
N LYS A 13 2.06 30.63 2.72
CA LYS A 13 1.26 29.97 3.76
C LYS A 13 0.97 28.52 3.42
N LEU A 14 0.61 28.23 2.17
CA LEU A 14 0.33 26.88 1.71
C LEU A 14 1.58 26.00 1.78
N PHE A 15 2.74 26.55 1.39
CA PHE A 15 4.01 25.84 1.50
C PHE A 15 4.35 25.51 2.96
N ILE A 16 4.21 26.48 3.88
CA ILE A 16 4.46 26.23 5.30
C ILE A 16 3.51 25.17 5.86
N VAL A 17 2.20 25.24 5.55
CA VAL A 17 1.24 24.25 6.05
C VAL A 17 1.55 22.85 5.51
N THR A 18 1.82 22.74 4.21
CA THR A 18 2.16 21.48 3.55
C THR A 18 3.43 20.88 4.15
N MET A 19 4.51 21.67 4.26
CA MET A 19 5.77 21.22 4.87
C MET A 19 5.60 20.83 6.33
N CYS A 20 4.81 21.55 7.12
CA CYS A 20 4.53 21.16 8.50
C CYS A 20 3.78 19.82 8.56
N ALA A 21 2.77 19.62 7.72
CA ALA A 21 2.04 18.35 7.65
C ALA A 21 2.98 17.20 7.25
N GLU A 22 3.79 17.38 6.21
CA GLU A 22 4.77 16.39 5.73
C GLU A 22 5.80 16.04 6.82
N MET A 23 6.39 17.03 7.48
CA MET A 23 7.41 16.78 8.51
C MET A 23 6.81 16.06 9.72
N ILE A 24 5.64 16.48 10.20
CA ILE A 24 4.98 15.83 11.34
C ILE A 24 4.59 14.40 10.98
N PHE A 25 4.02 14.21 9.78
CA PHE A 25 3.66 12.89 9.27
C PHE A 25 4.88 11.98 9.19
N LYS A 26 5.98 12.46 8.59
CA LYS A 26 7.20 11.68 8.42
C LYS A 26 7.83 11.28 9.76
N TRP A 27 7.86 12.22 10.72
CA TRP A 27 8.32 11.93 12.08
C TRP A 27 7.45 10.89 12.77
N CYS A 28 6.12 11.03 12.69
CA CYS A 28 5.17 10.14 13.35
C CYS A 28 5.15 8.72 12.77
N CYS A 29 5.36 8.58 11.46
CA CYS A 29 5.20 7.32 10.74
C CYS A 29 6.51 6.59 10.45
N PHE A 30 7.60 7.32 10.17
CA PHE A 30 8.86 6.73 9.69
C PHE A 30 10.05 6.98 10.62
N GLY A 31 9.92 7.88 11.59
CA GLY A 31 11.00 8.23 12.53
C GLY A 31 12.18 8.97 11.89
N THR A 32 12.19 9.17 10.58
CA THR A 32 13.21 9.94 9.85
C THR A 32 12.66 11.30 9.43
N LEU A 33 13.50 12.32 9.50
CA LEU A 33 13.15 13.68 9.08
C LEU A 33 14.08 14.19 7.97
N PHE A 34 15.38 13.98 8.11
CA PHE A 34 16.40 14.57 7.25
C PHE A 34 17.08 13.50 6.41
N ASP A 35 16.46 13.17 5.28
CA ASP A 35 16.93 12.23 4.26
C ASP A 35 16.70 12.83 2.86
N LEU A 36 17.13 12.11 1.80
CA LEU A 36 16.95 12.58 0.42
C LEU A 36 15.48 12.79 0.05
N SER A 37 14.55 12.05 0.66
CA SER A 37 13.13 12.28 0.42
C SER A 37 12.62 13.60 0.96
N LEU A 38 13.21 14.17 2.01
CA LEU A 38 12.87 15.54 2.42
C LEU A 38 13.12 16.56 1.30
N VAL A 39 14.20 16.40 0.54
CA VAL A 39 14.50 17.28 -0.60
C VAL A 39 13.40 17.15 -1.66
N ARG A 40 13.01 15.92 -2.00
CA ARG A 40 11.93 15.65 -2.98
C ARG A 40 10.59 16.23 -2.54
N ILE A 41 10.20 15.95 -1.30
CA ILE A 41 8.97 16.45 -0.69
C ILE A 41 8.95 17.98 -0.67
N THR A 42 10.08 18.62 -0.40
CA THR A 42 10.21 20.08 -0.41
C THR A 42 9.99 20.65 -1.81
N LEU A 43 10.60 20.02 -2.84
CA LEU A 43 10.41 20.44 -4.23
C LEU A 43 8.95 20.30 -4.66
N PHE A 44 8.31 19.15 -4.42
CA PHE A 44 6.90 18.94 -4.75
C PHE A 44 5.97 19.89 -3.97
N SER A 45 6.16 20.03 -2.66
CA SER A 45 5.37 20.95 -1.83
C SER A 45 5.49 22.40 -2.28
N LEU A 46 6.68 22.83 -2.72
CA LEU A 46 6.90 24.17 -3.24
C LEU A 46 6.22 24.37 -4.59
N ALA A 47 6.39 23.43 -5.52
CA ALA A 47 5.72 23.45 -6.82
C ALA A 47 4.19 23.49 -6.66
N PHE A 48 3.63 22.57 -5.86
CA PHE A 48 2.22 22.50 -5.54
C PHE A 48 1.69 23.84 -4.99
N SER A 49 2.40 24.40 -4.01
CA SER A 49 1.98 25.65 -3.36
C SER A 49 1.96 26.83 -4.33
N LEU A 50 2.95 26.92 -5.23
CA LEU A 50 3.01 27.93 -6.27
C LEU A 50 1.91 27.75 -7.32
N ILE A 51 1.63 26.50 -7.75
CA ILE A 51 0.58 26.20 -8.72
C ILE A 51 -0.79 26.58 -8.15
N VAL A 52 -1.14 26.08 -6.96
CA VAL A 52 -2.43 26.35 -6.32
C VAL A 52 -2.62 27.85 -6.08
N ALA A 53 -1.61 28.54 -5.56
CA ALA A 53 -1.69 29.99 -5.34
C ALA A 53 -1.84 30.77 -6.65
N SER A 54 -1.16 30.35 -7.72
CA SER A 54 -1.26 30.99 -9.03
C SER A 54 -2.65 30.82 -9.63
N VAL A 55 -3.19 29.58 -9.65
CA VAL A 55 -4.55 29.28 -10.12
C VAL A 55 -5.57 30.09 -9.32
N CYS A 56 -5.46 30.10 -7.99
CA CYS A 56 -6.37 30.85 -7.12
C CYS A 56 -6.30 32.37 -7.33
N SER A 57 -5.20 32.90 -7.86
CA SER A 57 -5.03 34.34 -8.11
C SER A 57 -5.83 34.84 -9.31
N PHE A 58 -6.15 33.95 -10.27
CA PHE A 58 -7.03 34.27 -11.39
C PHE A 58 -8.51 34.32 -10.96
N LEU A 59 -8.88 33.57 -9.92
CA LEU A 59 -10.25 33.52 -9.39
C LEU A 59 -10.69 34.82 -8.72
N PRO A 60 -12.00 34.99 -8.47
CA PRO A 60 -12.49 36.03 -7.55
C PRO A 60 -11.84 35.88 -6.17
N LEU A 61 -11.43 37.00 -5.56
CA LEU A 61 -10.65 37.01 -4.32
C LEU A 61 -11.30 36.20 -3.17
N LYS A 62 -12.63 36.20 -3.09
CA LYS A 62 -13.39 35.40 -2.10
C LYS A 62 -13.22 33.90 -2.34
N ALA A 63 -13.36 33.45 -3.59
CA ALA A 63 -13.20 32.06 -3.98
C ALA A 63 -11.75 31.58 -3.80
N GLY A 64 -10.76 32.36 -4.26
CA GLY A 64 -9.35 32.03 -4.08
C GLY A 64 -8.96 31.88 -2.61
N ARG A 65 -9.43 32.78 -1.73
CA ARG A 65 -9.21 32.65 -0.28
C ARG A 65 -9.85 31.40 0.31
N PHE A 66 -11.06 31.09 -0.11
CA PHE A 66 -11.77 29.89 0.35
C PHE A 66 -11.01 28.62 -0.04
N ILE A 67 -10.62 28.49 -1.31
CA ILE A 67 -9.88 27.30 -1.80
C ILE A 67 -8.55 27.15 -1.07
N VAL A 68 -7.77 28.23 -0.93
CA VAL A 68 -6.49 28.19 -0.21
C VAL A 68 -6.70 27.81 1.27
N ALA A 69 -7.72 28.37 1.93
CA ALA A 69 -8.03 28.03 3.32
C ALA A 69 -8.50 26.57 3.46
N PHE A 70 -9.30 26.09 2.51
CA PHE A 70 -9.72 24.70 2.43
C PHE A 70 -8.51 23.76 2.29
N MET A 71 -7.57 24.09 1.40
CA MET A 71 -6.36 23.28 1.19
C MET A 71 -5.49 23.15 2.44
N TYR A 72 -5.43 24.18 3.29
CA TYR A 72 -4.73 24.07 4.58
C TYR A 72 -5.29 22.94 5.44
N TRP A 73 -6.62 22.86 5.53
CA TRP A 73 -7.29 21.84 6.32
C TRP A 73 -7.25 20.49 5.63
N PHE A 74 -7.48 20.46 4.32
CA PHE A 74 -7.54 19.22 3.55
C PHE A 74 -6.24 18.41 3.66
N ILE A 75 -5.07 19.04 3.47
CA ILE A 75 -3.77 18.35 3.56
C ILE A 75 -3.52 17.82 4.97
N SER A 76 -3.78 18.64 6.00
CA SER A 76 -3.61 18.22 7.40
C SER A 76 -4.60 17.12 7.81
N LEU A 77 -5.84 17.16 7.34
CA LEU A 77 -6.84 16.11 7.60
C LEU A 77 -6.50 14.83 6.85
N TYR A 78 -5.94 14.93 5.63
CA TYR A 78 -5.44 13.78 4.89
C TYR A 78 -4.24 13.13 5.60
N ALA A 79 -3.29 13.92 6.12
CA ALA A 79 -2.21 13.42 6.96
C ALA A 79 -2.74 12.69 8.21
N LEU A 80 -3.74 13.29 8.87
CA LEU A 80 -4.39 12.70 10.03
C LEU A 80 -5.08 11.38 9.69
N LEU A 81 -5.79 11.33 8.55
CA LEU A 81 -6.40 10.11 8.04
C LEU A 81 -5.36 9.01 7.86
N GLN A 82 -4.27 9.29 7.13
CA GLN A 82 -3.21 8.31 6.88
C GLN A 82 -2.55 7.79 8.16
N MET A 83 -2.25 8.68 9.13
CA MET A 83 -1.72 8.26 10.44
C MET A 83 -2.71 7.40 11.23
N GLY A 84 -3.98 7.77 11.21
CA GLY A 84 -5.05 7.02 11.86
C GLY A 84 -5.20 5.62 11.28
N MET A 85 -5.23 5.51 9.94
CA MET A 85 -5.30 4.24 9.24
C MET A 85 -4.09 3.37 9.56
N LYS A 86 -2.87 3.93 9.50
CA LYS A 86 -1.65 3.20 9.86
C LYS A 86 -1.68 2.68 11.29
N ASN A 87 -2.19 3.46 12.24
CA ASN A 87 -2.22 3.05 13.64
C ASN A 87 -3.35 2.06 13.95
N MET A 88 -4.52 2.19 13.32
CA MET A 88 -5.67 1.31 13.53
C MET A 88 -5.54 -0.01 12.78
N MET A 89 -5.19 0.05 11.49
CA MET A 89 -5.16 -1.12 10.59
C MET A 89 -3.75 -1.66 10.34
N GLY A 90 -2.70 -0.94 10.74
CA GLY A 90 -1.31 -1.32 10.46
C GLY A 90 -0.80 -0.88 9.09
N ASN A 91 -1.66 -0.31 8.24
CA ASN A 91 -1.35 0.10 6.87
C ASN A 91 -1.91 1.48 6.51
N PHE A 92 -1.26 2.12 5.55
CA PHE A 92 -1.78 3.31 4.89
C PHE A 92 -2.87 2.94 3.89
N THR A 93 -3.67 3.92 3.47
CA THR A 93 -4.84 3.67 2.61
C THR A 93 -4.72 4.38 1.26
N SER A 94 -5.35 3.79 0.25
CA SER A 94 -5.55 4.36 -1.09
C SER A 94 -7.05 4.56 -1.31
N LEU A 95 -7.41 5.49 -2.20
CA LEU A 95 -8.78 5.66 -2.68
C LEU A 95 -9.33 4.39 -3.36
N HIS A 96 -8.47 3.53 -3.92
CA HIS A 96 -8.86 2.26 -4.55
C HIS A 96 -9.36 1.23 -3.54
N ALA A 97 -8.87 1.26 -2.30
CA ALA A 97 -9.32 0.36 -1.24
C ALA A 97 -10.75 0.67 -0.78
N GLY A 98 -11.34 1.77 -1.25
CA GLY A 98 -12.60 2.34 -0.80
C GLY A 98 -13.87 1.68 -1.33
N GLU A 99 -13.81 0.79 -2.32
CA GLU A 99 -15.02 0.23 -2.98
C GLU A 99 -15.93 -0.60 -2.05
N GLY A 100 -15.49 -0.93 -0.83
CA GLY A 100 -16.36 -1.47 0.24
C GLY A 100 -16.27 -0.74 1.58
N MET A 101 -15.24 0.07 1.79
CA MET A 101 -14.96 0.72 3.08
C MET A 101 -15.88 1.91 3.34
N PHE A 102 -16.20 2.73 2.32
CA PHE A 102 -16.90 4.02 2.49
C PHE A 102 -18.34 3.88 3.04
N LEU A 103 -19.04 2.78 2.71
CA LEU A 103 -20.38 2.50 3.23
C LEU A 103 -20.40 1.99 4.68
N ARG A 104 -19.25 1.57 5.23
CA ARG A 104 -19.15 0.88 6.54
C ARG A 104 -18.30 1.63 7.55
N VAL A 105 -17.80 2.82 7.19
CA VAL A 105 -16.99 3.70 8.06
C VAL A 105 -17.72 4.06 9.36
N THR A 106 -19.06 4.11 9.36
CA THR A 106 -19.86 4.60 10.50
C THR A 106 -19.57 3.87 11.81
N ASP A 107 -19.41 2.55 11.76
CA ASP A 107 -19.18 1.72 12.95
C ASP A 107 -17.73 1.86 13.46
N TYR A 108 -16.81 2.23 12.57
CA TYR A 108 -15.39 2.36 12.86
C TYR A 108 -14.96 3.81 13.18
N ILE A 109 -15.85 4.81 13.10
CA ILE A 109 -15.51 6.20 13.43
C ILE A 109 -14.98 6.33 14.86
N ILE A 110 -15.69 5.76 15.83
CA ILE A 110 -15.32 5.86 17.25
C ILE A 110 -13.99 5.11 17.51
N PRO A 111 -13.84 3.82 17.14
CA PRO A 111 -12.56 3.12 17.24
C PRO A 111 -11.40 3.85 16.57
N PHE A 112 -11.62 4.45 15.40
CA PHE A 112 -10.60 5.20 14.67
C PHE A 112 -10.06 6.37 15.50
N PHE A 113 -10.94 7.19 16.09
CA PHE A 113 -10.50 8.29 16.95
C PHE A 113 -9.91 7.82 18.29
N GLN A 114 -10.36 6.69 18.83
CA GLN A 114 -9.79 6.09 20.04
C GLN A 114 -8.37 5.55 19.80
N ALA A 115 -8.10 5.05 18.60
CA ALA A 115 -6.77 4.60 18.20
C ALA A 115 -5.79 5.76 17.95
N MET A 116 -6.25 7.00 17.77
CA MET A 116 -5.36 8.13 17.46
C MET A 116 -4.42 8.47 18.61
N LYS A 117 -3.11 8.57 18.31
CA LYS A 117 -2.14 9.08 19.27
C LYS A 117 -2.25 10.61 19.37
N PRO A 118 -2.12 11.21 20.58
CA PRO A 118 -2.21 12.66 20.75
C PRO A 118 -1.27 13.47 19.85
N GLN A 119 -0.05 12.96 19.57
CA GLN A 119 0.89 13.64 18.68
C GLN A 119 0.41 13.81 17.23
N TYR A 120 -0.51 12.96 16.75
CA TYR A 120 -1.01 13.06 15.38
C TYR A 120 -1.77 14.37 15.14
N PHE A 121 -2.42 14.92 16.17
CA PHE A 121 -3.15 16.18 16.07
C PHE A 121 -2.25 17.41 15.90
N LEU A 122 -0.92 17.27 16.03
CA LEU A 122 0.03 18.36 15.76
C LEU A 122 -0.07 18.86 14.30
N VAL A 123 -0.48 18.00 13.36
CA VAL A 123 -0.71 18.40 11.95
C VAL A 123 -1.77 19.50 11.79
N LEU A 124 -2.65 19.66 12.77
CA LEU A 124 -3.70 20.69 12.78
C LEU A 124 -3.21 22.04 13.30
N LEU A 125 -2.03 22.13 13.92
CA LEU A 125 -1.52 23.39 14.44
C LEU A 125 -1.25 24.41 13.33
N ALA A 126 -0.61 23.98 12.23
CA ALA A 126 -0.29 24.84 11.10
C ALA A 126 -1.56 25.47 10.45
N PRO A 127 -2.61 24.71 10.09
CA PRO A 127 -3.83 25.31 9.54
C PRO A 127 -4.55 26.22 10.56
N ILE A 128 -4.57 25.88 11.85
CA ILE A 128 -5.16 26.74 12.90
C ILE A 128 -4.43 28.09 12.96
N VAL A 129 -3.09 28.08 13.04
CA VAL A 129 -2.27 29.30 13.06
C VAL A 129 -2.52 30.13 11.81
N MET A 130 -2.56 29.50 10.62
CA MET A 130 -2.81 30.21 9.37
C MET A 130 -4.21 30.82 9.28
N ALA A 131 -5.23 30.15 9.84
CA ALA A 131 -6.59 30.67 9.93
C ALA A 131 -6.67 31.91 10.85
N VAL A 132 -6.05 31.84 12.03
CA VAL A 132 -5.97 32.97 12.99
C VAL A 132 -5.22 34.15 12.36
N LEU A 133 -4.05 33.92 11.77
CA LEU A 133 -3.30 34.98 11.07
C LEU A 133 -4.06 35.56 9.87
N GLY A 134 -4.87 34.73 9.19
CA GLY A 134 -5.74 35.14 8.10
C GLY A 134 -6.87 36.08 8.53
N HIS A 135 -7.38 35.92 9.76
CA HIS A 135 -8.39 36.82 10.34
C HIS A 135 -7.83 38.24 10.53
N PHE A 136 -6.61 38.36 11.02
CA PHE A 136 -5.98 39.66 11.30
C PHE A 136 -5.33 40.32 10.07
N ARG A 137 -4.94 39.54 9.06
CA ARG A 137 -4.23 40.05 7.86
C ARG A 137 -5.07 39.91 6.60
N LYS A 138 -5.77 40.99 6.23
CA LYS A 138 -6.50 41.07 4.95
C LYS A 138 -5.53 41.16 3.77
N THR A 139 -5.71 40.26 2.80
CA THR A 139 -5.00 40.29 1.50
C THR A 139 -5.74 41.15 0.47
N GLU A 140 -5.11 41.54 -0.62
CA GLU A 140 -5.82 42.13 -1.75
C GLU A 140 -5.42 41.49 -3.07
N LYS A 141 -6.30 41.62 -4.07
CA LYS A 141 -5.98 41.16 -5.43
C LYS A 141 -4.92 42.10 -5.99
N GLU A 142 -3.83 41.51 -6.47
CA GLU A 142 -2.75 42.26 -7.10
C GLU A 142 -2.90 42.18 -8.61
N ASN A 143 -2.66 43.30 -9.30
CA ASN A 143 -2.58 43.31 -10.77
C ASN A 143 -1.13 43.01 -11.21
N ARG A 144 -0.66 41.79 -10.92
CA ARG A 144 0.72 41.33 -11.19
C ARG A 144 0.73 40.01 -11.96
N TRP A 145 -0.06 39.93 -13.02
CA TRP A 145 -0.24 38.70 -13.80
C TRP A 145 1.08 38.15 -14.38
N ILE A 146 2.04 39.01 -14.72
CA ILE A 146 3.39 38.60 -15.16
C ILE A 146 4.11 37.81 -14.07
N MET A 147 4.02 38.25 -12.81
CA MET A 147 4.63 37.52 -11.69
C MET A 147 3.96 36.16 -11.45
N VAL A 148 2.64 36.09 -11.60
CA VAL A 148 1.86 34.84 -11.48
C VAL A 148 2.23 33.85 -12.60
N LEU A 149 2.44 34.33 -13.83
CA LEU A 149 2.91 33.47 -14.93
C LEU A 149 4.35 33.02 -14.70
N ALA A 150 5.24 33.93 -14.28
CA ALA A 150 6.62 33.58 -13.96
C ALA A 150 6.69 32.53 -12.82
N SER A 151 5.81 32.63 -11.81
CA SER A 151 5.75 31.64 -10.74
C SER A 151 5.20 30.29 -11.19
N LEU A 152 4.27 30.25 -12.15
CA LEU A 152 3.83 28.99 -12.75
C LEU A 152 4.97 28.31 -13.50
N VAL A 153 5.72 29.05 -14.32
CA VAL A 153 6.89 28.51 -15.01
C VAL A 153 7.94 28.00 -14.00
N ALA A 154 8.21 28.78 -12.95
CA ALA A 154 9.12 28.35 -11.89
C ALA A 154 8.60 27.07 -11.19
N ALA A 155 7.30 26.98 -10.92
CA ALA A 155 6.71 25.80 -10.30
C ALA A 155 6.85 24.56 -11.17
N LEU A 156 6.67 24.67 -12.49
CA LEU A 156 6.88 23.56 -13.42
C LEU A 156 8.34 23.11 -13.46
N ILE A 157 9.29 24.04 -13.42
CA ILE A 157 10.73 23.72 -13.35
C ILE A 157 11.06 23.01 -12.04
N ILE A 158 10.50 23.47 -10.92
CA ILE A 158 10.68 22.85 -9.60
C ILE A 158 10.05 21.46 -9.56
N ASP A 159 8.86 21.27 -10.14
CA ASP A 159 8.23 19.95 -10.24
C ASP A 159 9.07 18.99 -11.08
N ALA A 160 9.59 19.46 -12.22
CA ALA A 160 10.51 18.69 -13.06
C ALA A 160 11.81 18.33 -12.34
N ALA A 161 12.34 19.21 -11.48
CA ALA A 161 13.47 18.90 -10.62
C ALA A 161 13.11 17.81 -9.60
N GLY A 162 11.92 17.86 -8.99
CA GLY A 162 11.40 16.78 -8.16
C GLY A 162 11.32 15.45 -8.91
N LEU A 163 10.76 15.44 -10.12
CA LEU A 163 10.71 14.26 -10.98
C LEU A 163 12.11 13.71 -11.34
N TYR A 164 13.07 14.60 -11.59
CA TYR A 164 14.45 14.20 -11.84
C TYR A 164 15.05 13.46 -10.64
N THR A 165 14.81 13.94 -9.41
CA THR A 165 15.28 13.25 -8.20
C THR A 165 14.65 11.87 -8.02
N VAL A 166 13.38 11.69 -8.40
CA VAL A 166 12.74 10.36 -8.43
C VAL A 166 13.45 9.44 -9.43
N LYS A 167 13.78 9.95 -10.62
CA LYS A 167 14.50 9.18 -11.65
C LYS A 167 15.91 8.82 -11.23
N ALA A 168 16.65 9.76 -10.67
CA ALA A 168 18.03 9.56 -10.22
C ALA A 168 18.16 8.44 -9.18
N GLU A 169 17.11 8.22 -8.38
CA GLU A 169 17.07 7.22 -7.30
C GLU A 169 16.35 5.92 -7.70
N GLY A 170 15.97 5.76 -8.98
CA GLY A 170 15.25 4.57 -9.44
C GLY A 170 13.83 4.43 -8.88
N LEU A 171 13.23 5.50 -8.38
CA LEU A 171 11.91 5.49 -7.71
C LEU A 171 10.73 5.64 -8.69
N GLN A 172 10.92 5.35 -9.98
CA GLN A 172 9.88 5.54 -11.00
C GLN A 172 8.62 4.72 -10.71
N ASN A 173 8.78 3.45 -10.35
CA ASN A 173 7.66 2.58 -9.99
C ASN A 173 6.93 3.06 -8.73
N VAL A 174 7.67 3.56 -7.75
CA VAL A 174 7.10 4.16 -6.53
C VAL A 174 6.32 5.44 -6.86
N TYR A 175 6.75 6.19 -7.87
CA TYR A 175 6.08 7.44 -8.24
C TYR A 175 4.86 7.24 -9.15
N VAL A 176 4.81 6.16 -9.92
CA VAL A 176 3.76 5.90 -10.90
C VAL A 176 2.69 4.95 -10.36
N SER A 177 3.08 3.96 -9.55
CA SER A 177 2.18 2.94 -9.02
C SER A 177 1.66 3.30 -7.63
N THR A 178 0.35 3.20 -7.43
CA THR A 178 -0.31 3.33 -6.13
C THR A 178 -0.08 2.15 -5.21
N LYS A 179 0.35 1.00 -5.75
CA LYS A 179 0.60 -0.22 -4.98
C LYS A 179 1.72 -0.03 -3.93
N PHE A 180 2.68 0.86 -4.17
CA PHE A 180 3.74 1.14 -3.20
C PHE A 180 3.37 2.24 -2.19
N ILE A 181 2.20 2.19 -1.56
CA ILE A 181 1.65 3.26 -0.71
C ILE A 181 2.66 3.76 0.34
N GLU A 182 3.15 2.86 1.19
CA GLU A 182 4.05 3.22 2.29
C GLU A 182 5.35 3.86 1.79
N LYS A 183 5.97 3.25 0.77
CA LYS A 183 7.20 3.76 0.16
C LYS A 183 6.96 5.08 -0.55
N SER A 184 5.80 5.26 -1.18
CA SER A 184 5.41 6.51 -1.83
C SER A 184 5.26 7.64 -0.81
N LEU A 185 4.50 7.40 0.25
CA LEU A 185 4.30 8.37 1.33
C LEU A 185 5.64 8.76 1.99
N LYS A 186 6.56 7.81 2.17
CA LYS A 186 7.90 8.07 2.70
C LYS A 186 8.77 8.87 1.73
N GLU A 187 8.78 8.49 0.45
CA GLU A 187 9.79 8.94 -0.52
C GLU A 187 9.39 10.17 -1.36
N ILE A 188 8.09 10.34 -1.63
CA ILE A 188 7.55 11.42 -2.48
C ILE A 188 6.57 12.34 -1.74
N GLY A 189 6.04 11.94 -0.58
CA GLY A 189 5.19 12.77 0.29
C GLY A 189 3.70 12.54 0.17
N LEU A 190 2.94 13.06 1.14
CA LEU A 190 1.48 12.98 1.24
C LEU A 190 0.78 13.59 0.03
N GLU A 191 1.12 14.83 -0.31
CA GLU A 191 0.44 15.58 -1.37
C GLU A 191 0.66 14.91 -2.73
N ARG A 192 1.91 14.56 -3.02
CA ARG A 192 2.26 13.96 -4.30
C ARG A 192 1.65 12.57 -4.46
N PHE A 193 1.65 11.76 -3.40
CA PHE A 193 0.97 10.47 -3.39
C PHE A 193 -0.54 10.64 -3.63
N LEU A 194 -1.21 11.58 -2.94
CA LEU A 194 -2.64 11.81 -3.13
C LEU A 194 -3.00 12.21 -4.58
N ILE A 195 -2.19 13.07 -5.21
CA ILE A 195 -2.42 13.42 -6.62
C ILE A 195 -2.31 12.16 -7.50
N ARG A 196 -1.31 11.31 -7.26
CA ARG A 196 -1.16 10.06 -8.00
C ARG A 196 -2.31 9.11 -7.79
N ASP A 197 -2.75 8.97 -6.54
CA ASP A 197 -3.86 8.12 -6.15
C ASP A 197 -5.18 8.55 -6.80
N VAL A 198 -5.46 9.86 -6.86
CA VAL A 198 -6.61 10.40 -7.59
C VAL A 198 -6.47 10.16 -9.10
N VAL A 199 -5.29 10.37 -9.67
CA VAL A 199 -5.07 10.19 -11.11
C VAL A 199 -5.25 8.74 -11.52
N SER A 200 -4.70 7.77 -10.79
CA SER A 200 -4.90 6.34 -11.10
C SER A 200 -6.36 5.93 -10.91
N THR A 201 -7.03 6.40 -9.86
CA THR A 201 -8.46 6.12 -9.62
C THR A 201 -9.32 6.59 -10.80
N VAL A 202 -9.05 7.80 -11.32
CA VAL A 202 -9.85 8.39 -12.41
C VAL A 202 -9.49 7.83 -13.77
N SER A 203 -8.21 7.51 -14.01
CA SER A 203 -7.73 7.04 -15.31
C SER A 203 -7.90 5.53 -15.51
N GLY A 204 -8.08 4.76 -14.43
CA GLY A 204 -8.10 3.29 -14.47
C GLY A 204 -6.80 2.67 -15.00
N SER A 205 -5.72 3.47 -15.13
CA SER A 205 -4.49 3.00 -15.74
C SER A 205 -3.56 2.44 -14.68
N GLU A 206 -3.40 1.12 -14.67
CA GLU A 206 -2.23 0.48 -14.08
C GLU A 206 -1.01 0.80 -14.97
N THR A 207 -0.39 1.96 -14.74
CA THR A 207 0.74 2.49 -15.53
C THR A 207 2.09 1.83 -15.22
N GLY A 208 2.10 0.64 -14.61
CA GLY A 208 3.32 -0.12 -14.39
C GLY A 208 3.64 -1.01 -15.60
N GLU A 209 4.84 -0.89 -16.14
CA GLU A 209 5.43 -2.00 -16.89
C GLU A 209 5.73 -3.14 -15.90
N LEU A 210 5.39 -4.38 -16.28
CA LEU A 210 5.83 -5.57 -15.54
C LEU A 210 7.33 -5.71 -15.76
N ILE A 211 8.11 -5.19 -14.81
CA ILE A 211 9.56 -5.36 -14.79
C ILE A 211 9.82 -6.53 -13.84
N ILE A 212 10.26 -7.64 -14.42
CA ILE A 212 10.80 -8.76 -13.66
C ILE A 212 12.29 -8.48 -13.56
N ASP A 213 12.76 -8.19 -12.34
CA ASP A 213 14.20 -8.13 -12.12
C ASP A 213 14.75 -9.54 -12.36
N ASP A 214 15.64 -9.66 -13.34
CA ASP A 214 16.30 -10.91 -13.77
C ASP A 214 17.17 -11.54 -12.67
N GLU A 215 17.06 -11.15 -11.39
CA GLU A 215 17.81 -11.81 -10.33
C GLU A 215 17.39 -13.30 -10.30
N PRO A 216 18.29 -14.20 -10.73
CA PRO A 216 18.01 -15.61 -10.72
C PRO A 216 18.19 -16.06 -9.28
N GLY A 217 17.12 -16.04 -8.50
CA GLY A 217 17.13 -16.49 -7.10
C GLY A 217 18.16 -15.71 -6.27
N GLY A 218 17.71 -14.65 -5.60
CA GLY A 218 18.57 -13.86 -4.71
C GLY A 218 19.48 -14.77 -3.91
N ASN A 219 20.78 -14.43 -3.87
CA ASN A 219 21.84 -15.07 -3.09
C ASN A 219 21.25 -15.89 -1.94
N GLU A 220 20.98 -17.17 -2.18
CA GLU A 220 20.91 -18.13 -1.10
C GLU A 220 22.30 -18.02 -0.48
N GLN A 221 22.37 -17.44 0.71
CA GLN A 221 23.47 -17.75 1.60
C GLN A 221 23.56 -19.26 1.55
N THR A 222 24.64 -19.78 0.95
CA THR A 222 25.03 -21.16 1.10
C THR A 222 25.02 -21.42 2.59
N GLU A 223 23.93 -22.02 3.08
CA GLU A 223 23.96 -22.66 4.38
C GLU A 223 25.16 -23.60 4.33
N PRO A 224 26.01 -23.61 5.37
CA PRO A 224 27.12 -24.55 5.41
C PRO A 224 26.51 -25.94 5.21
N ALA A 225 27.02 -26.68 4.23
CA ALA A 225 26.59 -28.04 3.98
C ALA A 225 26.76 -28.86 5.27
N GLU A 226 25.69 -29.00 6.05
CA GLU A 226 25.61 -30.02 7.06
C GLU A 226 25.66 -31.34 6.32
N GLN A 227 26.65 -32.16 6.65
CA GLN A 227 26.78 -33.51 6.14
C GLN A 227 25.57 -34.32 6.62
N LYS A 228 24.51 -34.35 5.81
CA LYS A 228 23.38 -35.25 6.01
C LYS A 228 23.87 -36.70 5.80
N PRO A 229 23.53 -37.63 6.69
CA PRO A 229 23.79 -39.05 6.50
C PRO A 229 23.14 -39.55 5.20
N GLU A 230 23.74 -40.56 4.59
CA GLU A 230 23.32 -41.27 3.37
C GLU A 230 21.79 -41.50 3.33
N GLU A 231 21.07 -40.63 2.62
CA GLU A 231 19.61 -40.68 2.47
C GLU A 231 19.20 -41.80 1.52
N ALA A 232 18.09 -42.47 1.85
CA ALA A 232 17.42 -43.40 0.94
C ALA A 232 17.15 -42.70 -0.40
N VAL A 233 17.44 -43.36 -1.52
CA VAL A 233 17.20 -42.83 -2.87
C VAL A 233 15.69 -42.63 -3.06
N LEU A 234 15.18 -41.44 -2.74
CA LEU A 234 13.83 -41.03 -3.08
C LEU A 234 13.74 -40.88 -4.62
N PRO A 235 12.57 -41.17 -5.22
CA PRO A 235 12.36 -40.89 -6.64
C PRO A 235 12.55 -39.39 -6.91
N HIS A 236 13.11 -39.04 -8.06
CA HIS A 236 13.22 -37.64 -8.50
C HIS A 236 11.87 -37.16 -9.03
N ARG A 237 11.46 -35.95 -8.66
CA ARG A 237 10.28 -35.28 -9.22
C ARG A 237 10.49 -35.10 -10.72
N THR A 238 9.57 -35.61 -11.52
CA THR A 238 9.52 -35.39 -12.97
C THR A 238 8.31 -34.52 -13.27
N ILE A 239 8.50 -33.46 -14.05
CA ILE A 239 7.45 -32.52 -14.44
C ILE A 239 7.37 -32.52 -15.96
N ASP A 240 6.16 -32.67 -16.49
CA ASP A 240 5.89 -32.58 -17.92
C ASP A 240 5.29 -31.21 -18.25
N ASP A 241 6.14 -30.27 -18.66
CA ASP A 241 5.74 -28.91 -19.03
C ASP A 241 5.34 -28.79 -20.52
N THR A 242 5.08 -29.90 -21.21
CA THR A 242 4.78 -29.88 -22.66
C THR A 242 3.55 -29.03 -22.96
N GLU A 243 2.48 -29.17 -22.18
CA GLU A 243 1.24 -28.40 -22.38
C GLU A 243 1.45 -26.90 -22.11
N TRP A 244 2.14 -26.56 -21.02
CA TRP A 244 2.46 -25.15 -20.69
C TRP A 244 3.35 -24.52 -21.76
N THR A 245 4.38 -25.23 -22.20
CA THR A 245 5.27 -24.76 -23.28
C THR A 245 4.49 -24.48 -24.57
N ASN A 246 3.53 -25.35 -24.92
CA ASN A 246 2.67 -25.13 -26.08
C ASN A 246 1.75 -23.92 -25.90
N ALA A 247 1.14 -23.74 -24.72
CA ALA A 247 0.29 -22.60 -24.40
C ALA A 247 1.07 -21.28 -24.46
N MET A 248 2.24 -21.21 -23.83
CA MET A 248 3.12 -20.03 -23.81
C MET A 248 3.58 -19.63 -25.23
N ASN A 249 3.85 -20.62 -26.10
CA ASN A 249 4.21 -20.38 -27.51
C ASN A 249 3.04 -19.83 -28.34
N ALA A 250 1.81 -20.23 -28.01
CA ALA A 250 0.59 -19.80 -28.69
C ALA A 250 0.02 -18.48 -28.16
N GLU A 251 0.42 -18.04 -26.96
CA GLU A 251 0.00 -16.78 -26.36
C GLU A 251 0.40 -15.58 -27.24
N GLU A 252 -0.38 -14.50 -27.23
CA GLU A 252 -0.07 -13.25 -27.94
C GLU A 252 0.14 -12.08 -26.97
N ASN A 253 -0.44 -12.17 -25.77
CA ASN A 253 -0.34 -11.17 -24.72
C ASN A 253 1.06 -11.18 -24.08
N ASN A 254 1.83 -10.13 -24.36
CA ASN A 254 3.18 -9.97 -23.80
C ASN A 254 3.23 -10.04 -22.27
N LYS A 255 2.19 -9.56 -21.55
CA LYS A 255 2.17 -9.64 -20.09
C LYS A 255 2.10 -11.09 -19.60
N ILE A 256 1.25 -11.90 -20.23
CA ILE A 256 1.09 -13.33 -19.90
C ILE A 256 2.39 -14.07 -20.23
N LYS A 257 2.99 -13.83 -21.40
CA LYS A 257 4.30 -14.41 -21.75
C LYS A 257 5.40 -14.10 -20.74
N THR A 258 5.43 -12.87 -20.24
CA THR A 258 6.39 -12.46 -19.21
C THR A 258 6.17 -13.23 -17.91
N ILE A 259 4.92 -13.42 -17.50
CA ILE A 259 4.56 -14.23 -16.32
C ILE A 259 4.93 -15.70 -16.54
N ASP A 260 4.57 -16.29 -17.67
CA ASP A 260 4.89 -17.68 -18.01
C ASP A 260 6.40 -17.92 -17.98
N SER A 261 7.16 -17.05 -18.64
CA SER A 261 8.63 -17.14 -18.69
C SER A 261 9.24 -17.09 -17.29
N TYR A 262 8.68 -16.27 -16.40
CA TYR A 262 9.13 -16.19 -15.01
C TYR A 262 8.82 -17.47 -14.24
N LEU A 263 7.58 -17.97 -14.30
CA LEU A 263 7.18 -19.18 -13.58
C LEU A 263 7.97 -20.40 -14.06
N MET A 264 8.13 -20.56 -15.39
CA MET A 264 8.93 -21.62 -16.01
C MET A 264 10.42 -21.56 -15.64
N SER A 265 10.94 -20.38 -15.28
CA SER A 265 12.33 -20.22 -14.86
C SER A 265 12.59 -20.57 -13.40
N ARG A 266 11.54 -20.80 -12.59
CA ARG A 266 11.70 -21.07 -11.15
C ARG A 266 12.22 -22.48 -10.92
N LYS A 267 13.15 -22.63 -9.98
CA LYS A 267 13.62 -23.94 -9.52
C LYS A 267 12.54 -24.58 -8.67
N ILE A 268 12.15 -25.80 -9.01
CA ILE A 268 11.19 -26.59 -8.23
C ILE A 268 11.96 -27.53 -7.30
N SER A 269 11.52 -27.63 -6.05
CA SER A 269 12.11 -28.54 -5.08
C SER A 269 11.77 -30.00 -5.41
N ASP A 270 12.76 -30.87 -5.21
CA ASP A 270 12.58 -32.31 -5.35
C ASP A 270 11.74 -32.89 -4.20
N TYR A 271 11.38 -34.16 -4.29
CA TYR A 271 10.77 -34.87 -3.18
C TYR A 271 11.73 -34.95 -1.97
N ASN A 272 11.14 -34.90 -0.79
CA ASN A 272 11.84 -35.01 0.50
C ASN A 272 11.24 -36.14 1.33
N GLU A 273 11.79 -36.39 2.52
CA GLU A 273 11.37 -37.46 3.42
C GLU A 273 9.90 -37.36 3.88
N TRP A 274 9.27 -36.19 3.73
CA TRP A 274 7.88 -35.91 4.10
C TRP A 274 6.89 -36.09 2.95
N THR A 275 7.37 -36.22 1.71
CA THR A 275 6.51 -36.36 0.53
C THR A 275 5.67 -37.64 0.63
N GLY A 276 4.35 -37.52 0.43
CA GLY A 276 3.40 -38.64 0.46
C GLY A 276 3.04 -39.18 1.85
N LYS A 277 3.64 -38.69 2.94
CA LYS A 277 3.39 -39.21 4.30
C LYS A 277 1.94 -39.04 4.79
N MET A 278 1.20 -38.11 4.21
CA MET A 278 -0.19 -37.78 4.56
C MET A 278 -1.18 -38.11 3.42
N GLU A 279 -0.76 -38.89 2.42
CA GLU A 279 -1.65 -39.29 1.33
C GLU A 279 -2.90 -40.02 1.86
N GLY A 280 -4.07 -39.66 1.34
CA GLY A 280 -5.35 -40.22 1.77
C GLY A 280 -5.89 -39.69 3.11
N MET A 281 -5.18 -38.79 3.79
CA MET A 281 -5.68 -38.16 5.03
C MET A 281 -6.62 -36.99 4.74
N ASN A 282 -7.43 -36.63 5.74
CA ASN A 282 -8.22 -35.41 5.71
C ASN A 282 -7.36 -34.20 6.13
N LEU A 283 -7.55 -33.07 5.48
CA LEU A 283 -6.99 -31.78 5.88
C LEU A 283 -8.05 -30.96 6.63
N ILE A 284 -7.72 -30.48 7.83
CA ILE A 284 -8.52 -29.46 8.54
C ILE A 284 -7.66 -28.20 8.61
N TYR A 285 -8.07 -27.17 7.88
CA TYR A 285 -7.41 -25.88 7.87
C TYR A 285 -8.11 -24.92 8.83
N ILE A 286 -7.34 -24.32 9.76
CA ILE A 286 -7.86 -23.42 10.79
C ILE A 286 -7.09 -22.10 10.72
N MET A 287 -7.76 -21.05 10.28
CA MET A 287 -7.25 -19.69 10.41
C MET A 287 -7.53 -19.17 11.82
N VAL A 288 -6.50 -18.63 12.47
CA VAL A 288 -6.62 -18.02 13.81
C VAL A 288 -6.61 -16.49 13.65
N GLU A 289 -7.77 -15.86 13.84
CA GLU A 289 -7.94 -14.41 13.68
C GLU A 289 -7.04 -13.62 14.62
N ALA A 290 -6.29 -12.66 14.08
CA ALA A 290 -5.39 -11.76 14.79
C ALA A 290 -4.42 -12.45 15.78
N PHE A 291 -3.95 -13.66 15.45
CA PHE A 291 -3.00 -14.38 16.30
C PHE A 291 -1.63 -13.69 16.39
N ASP A 292 -1.09 -13.63 17.60
CA ASP A 292 0.28 -13.20 17.92
C ASP A 292 0.82 -14.11 19.02
N TYR A 293 2.14 -14.35 19.05
CA TYR A 293 2.76 -15.18 20.10
C TYR A 293 2.52 -14.66 21.52
N MET A 294 2.17 -13.37 21.69
CA MET A 294 1.72 -12.81 22.97
C MET A 294 0.45 -13.49 23.50
N ALA A 295 -0.33 -14.15 22.65
CA ALA A 295 -1.52 -14.92 23.06
C ALA A 295 -1.18 -16.31 23.64
N LEU A 296 0.09 -16.74 23.62
CA LEU A 296 0.52 -18.00 24.24
C LEU A 296 0.69 -17.81 25.75
N ASP A 297 -0.19 -18.44 26.52
CA ASP A 297 -0.20 -18.40 27.97
C ASP A 297 -0.65 -19.76 28.51
N GLU A 298 0.18 -20.39 29.36
CA GLU A 298 -0.09 -21.74 29.88
C GLU A 298 -1.37 -21.85 30.70
N GLN A 299 -1.89 -20.72 31.24
CA GLN A 299 -3.12 -20.70 32.02
C GLN A 299 -4.33 -20.28 31.18
N LEU A 300 -4.18 -19.27 30.33
CA LEU A 300 -5.30 -18.69 29.57
C LEU A 300 -5.55 -19.42 28.24
N THR A 301 -4.50 -19.91 27.58
CA THR A 301 -4.57 -20.57 26.26
C THR A 301 -3.81 -21.91 26.22
N PRO A 302 -4.02 -22.83 27.20
CA PRO A 302 -3.25 -24.07 27.34
C PRO A 302 -3.29 -24.97 26.10
N THR A 303 -4.45 -25.07 25.42
CA THR A 303 -4.59 -25.86 24.18
C THR A 303 -3.75 -25.30 23.04
N LEU A 304 -3.63 -23.97 22.94
CA LEU A 304 -2.81 -23.34 21.91
C LEU A 304 -1.32 -23.57 22.19
N CYS A 305 -0.91 -23.49 23.46
CA CYS A 305 0.43 -23.87 23.88
C CYS A 305 0.74 -25.35 23.57
N GLU A 306 -0.21 -26.26 23.81
CA GLU A 306 -0.03 -27.68 23.49
C GLU A 306 0.15 -27.91 21.98
N ILE A 307 -0.69 -27.32 21.13
CA ILE A 307 -0.55 -27.41 19.67
C ILE A 307 0.83 -26.93 19.22
N MET A 308 1.27 -25.78 19.73
CA MET A 308 2.56 -25.16 19.38
C MET A 308 3.78 -25.95 19.86
N ASN A 309 3.65 -26.75 20.93
CA ASN A 309 4.74 -27.52 21.51
C ASN A 309 4.80 -28.98 21.01
N THR A 310 3.67 -29.53 20.52
CA THR A 310 3.56 -30.93 20.10
C THR A 310 3.53 -31.13 18.59
N GLY A 311 3.06 -30.12 17.85
CA GLY A 311 3.04 -30.13 16.39
C GLY A 311 4.31 -29.56 15.76
N TRP A 312 4.29 -29.43 14.42
CA TRP A 312 5.30 -28.65 13.73
C TRP A 312 5.04 -27.16 13.93
N ASN A 313 6.03 -26.48 14.48
CA ASN A 313 5.99 -25.05 14.74
C ASN A 313 7.03 -24.34 13.86
N PHE A 314 6.55 -23.47 12.97
CA PHE A 314 7.37 -22.63 12.12
C PHE A 314 7.52 -21.25 12.77
N SER A 315 8.55 -21.09 13.60
CA SER A 315 8.76 -19.87 14.41
C SER A 315 9.17 -18.62 13.62
N ASN A 316 9.55 -18.79 12.35
CA ASN A 316 9.91 -17.71 11.42
C ASN A 316 8.84 -17.54 10.33
N HIS A 317 7.57 -17.58 10.71
CA HIS A 317 6.43 -17.34 9.82
C HIS A 317 5.90 -15.91 9.99
N TYR A 318 5.73 -15.20 8.88
CA TYR A 318 5.29 -13.81 8.87
C TYR A 318 4.16 -13.61 7.88
N VAL A 319 3.10 -12.93 8.33
CA VAL A 319 1.99 -12.53 7.46
C VAL A 319 2.17 -11.04 7.13
N PRO A 320 2.37 -10.66 5.86
CA PRO A 320 2.37 -9.27 5.48
C PRO A 320 0.95 -8.73 5.62
N LYS A 321 0.80 -7.52 6.16
CA LYS A 321 -0.51 -6.87 6.23
C LYS A 321 -0.76 -6.17 4.91
N TYR A 322 -1.90 -6.44 4.29
CA TYR A 322 -2.39 -5.78 3.08
C TYR A 322 -3.66 -4.96 3.37
N SER A 323 -4.41 -4.56 2.35
CA SER A 323 -5.49 -3.56 2.47
C SER A 323 -6.77 -4.07 3.17
N CYS A 324 -6.98 -5.38 3.16
CA CYS A 324 -8.20 -6.13 3.50
C CYS A 324 -7.97 -7.26 4.51
N THR A 325 -6.81 -7.24 5.18
CA THR A 325 -6.46 -8.02 6.39
C THR A 325 -6.77 -9.52 6.30
N THR A 326 -7.93 -9.95 6.78
CA THR A 326 -8.30 -11.38 6.92
C THR A 326 -8.53 -12.01 5.55
N GLY A 327 -9.30 -11.34 4.67
CA GLY A 327 -9.61 -11.88 3.35
C GLY A 327 -8.37 -12.06 2.47
N GLU A 328 -7.34 -11.26 2.68
CA GLU A 328 -6.06 -11.40 1.97
C GLU A 328 -5.17 -12.50 2.58
N SER A 329 -5.26 -12.73 3.89
CA SER A 329 -4.61 -13.89 4.53
C SER A 329 -5.22 -15.21 4.03
N GLU A 330 -6.56 -15.25 3.90
CA GLU A 330 -7.30 -16.35 3.27
C GLU A 330 -6.79 -16.58 1.84
N LEU A 331 -6.81 -15.54 0.99
CA LEU A 331 -6.33 -15.62 -0.39
C LEU A 331 -4.88 -16.15 -0.48
N ILE A 332 -3.95 -15.61 0.30
CA ILE A 332 -2.55 -16.09 0.30
C ILE A 332 -2.49 -17.57 0.65
N SER A 333 -3.21 -17.98 1.69
CA SER A 333 -3.17 -19.37 2.16
C SER A 333 -3.81 -20.36 1.19
N GLU A 334 -4.79 -19.91 0.40
CA GLU A 334 -5.60 -20.75 -0.47
C GLU A 334 -5.05 -20.84 -1.88
N VAL A 335 -4.47 -19.76 -2.42
CA VAL A 335 -3.97 -19.70 -3.82
C VAL A 335 -2.48 -19.40 -3.95
N SER A 336 -1.77 -19.15 -2.84
CA SER A 336 -0.32 -18.85 -2.83
C SER A 336 0.08 -17.62 -3.66
N LEU A 337 -0.81 -16.63 -3.80
CA LEU A 337 -0.54 -15.37 -4.50
C LEU A 337 -0.40 -14.19 -3.55
N VAL A 338 0.42 -13.23 -3.94
CA VAL A 338 0.62 -11.97 -3.22
C VAL A 338 -0.53 -11.01 -3.54
N PRO A 339 -1.28 -10.52 -2.53
CA PRO A 339 -2.35 -9.55 -2.73
C PRO A 339 -1.85 -8.19 -3.19
N GLU A 340 -2.74 -7.46 -3.84
CA GLU A 340 -2.56 -6.03 -4.09
C GLU A 340 -2.73 -5.23 -2.79
N SER A 341 -1.88 -4.22 -2.63
CA SER A 341 -1.78 -3.42 -1.40
C SER A 341 -2.71 -2.20 -1.38
N ASP A 342 -3.30 -1.83 -2.51
CA ASP A 342 -4.18 -0.68 -2.67
C ASP A 342 -5.65 -1.06 -2.92
N VAL A 343 -5.99 -2.34 -3.07
CA VAL A 343 -7.36 -2.84 -3.19
C VAL A 343 -7.58 -4.09 -2.36
N CYS A 344 -8.83 -4.32 -1.94
CA CYS A 344 -9.20 -5.62 -1.36
C CYS A 344 -9.22 -6.68 -2.46
N THR A 345 -8.06 -7.31 -2.67
CA THR A 345 -7.80 -8.30 -3.73
C THR A 345 -8.88 -9.37 -3.87
N PRO A 346 -9.33 -10.07 -2.80
CA PRO A 346 -10.37 -11.09 -2.94
C PRO A 346 -11.71 -10.50 -3.44
N ASN A 347 -12.07 -9.28 -3.05
CA ASN A 347 -13.30 -8.65 -3.54
C ASN A 347 -13.16 -8.14 -4.98
N GLN A 348 -11.99 -7.60 -5.33
CA GLN A 348 -11.67 -7.09 -6.66
C GLN A 348 -11.70 -8.21 -7.71
N TYR A 349 -11.14 -9.37 -7.37
CA TYR A 349 -10.90 -10.48 -8.28
C TYR A 349 -11.77 -11.70 -8.01
N LYS A 350 -12.90 -11.54 -7.31
CA LYS A 350 -13.85 -12.62 -7.00
C LYS A 350 -14.40 -13.39 -8.20
N LYS A 351 -14.28 -12.84 -9.41
CA LYS A 351 -14.74 -13.48 -10.65
C LYS A 351 -13.63 -14.19 -11.42
N ASN A 352 -12.41 -14.20 -10.89
CA ASN A 352 -11.31 -14.95 -11.50
C ASN A 352 -11.53 -16.46 -11.34
N GLU A 353 -10.88 -17.23 -12.19
CA GLU A 353 -10.77 -18.68 -12.03
C GLU A 353 -9.59 -18.98 -11.09
N TRP A 354 -9.85 -19.72 -10.02
CA TRP A 354 -8.86 -20.11 -9.01
C TRP A 354 -8.61 -21.63 -9.05
N SER A 355 -8.28 -22.14 -10.24
CA SER A 355 -8.13 -23.58 -10.49
C SER A 355 -7.04 -24.24 -9.65
N ASP A 356 -6.02 -23.46 -9.27
CA ASP A 356 -4.89 -23.90 -8.46
C ASP A 356 -5.08 -23.59 -6.96
N SER A 357 -6.29 -23.21 -6.55
CA SER A 357 -6.61 -23.08 -5.13
C SER A 357 -6.52 -24.45 -4.43
N ILE A 358 -6.15 -24.44 -3.16
CA ILE A 358 -6.05 -25.67 -2.35
C ILE A 358 -7.38 -26.45 -2.36
N PHE A 359 -8.53 -25.76 -2.38
CA PHE A 359 -9.82 -26.42 -2.46
C PHE A 359 -10.04 -27.11 -3.80
N GLN A 360 -9.80 -26.43 -4.92
CA GLN A 360 -9.96 -27.03 -6.24
C GLN A 360 -8.99 -28.19 -6.46
N MET A 361 -7.75 -28.08 -5.96
CA MET A 361 -6.77 -29.17 -5.99
C MET A 361 -7.27 -30.41 -5.25
N PHE A 362 -7.85 -30.25 -4.06
CA PHE A 362 -8.42 -31.37 -3.30
C PHE A 362 -9.66 -31.96 -3.98
N GLU A 363 -10.55 -31.13 -4.54
CA GLU A 363 -11.72 -31.59 -5.30
C GLU A 363 -11.34 -32.41 -6.53
N ASN A 364 -10.30 -31.99 -7.26
CA ASN A 364 -9.78 -32.71 -8.42
C ASN A 364 -9.25 -34.10 -8.04
N GLU A 365 -8.75 -34.27 -6.82
CA GLU A 365 -8.34 -35.56 -6.23
C GLU A 365 -9.50 -36.33 -5.57
N GLY A 366 -10.74 -35.85 -5.69
CA GLY A 366 -11.95 -36.52 -5.23
C GLY A 366 -12.31 -36.28 -3.76
N TYR A 367 -11.68 -35.31 -3.10
CA TYR A 367 -12.06 -34.91 -1.75
C TYR A 367 -13.30 -34.02 -1.74
N TYR A 368 -14.05 -34.08 -0.64
CA TYR A 368 -15.08 -33.10 -0.33
C TYR A 368 -14.48 -31.91 0.40
N THR A 369 -14.74 -30.71 -0.08
CA THR A 369 -14.25 -29.44 0.46
C THR A 369 -15.42 -28.65 1.08
N SER A 370 -15.15 -27.93 2.16
CA SER A 370 -16.12 -27.03 2.78
C SER A 370 -15.43 -26.01 3.67
N ALA A 371 -15.96 -24.78 3.72
CA ALA A 371 -15.52 -23.73 4.62
C ALA A 371 -16.61 -23.38 5.63
N TYR A 372 -16.21 -22.98 6.85
CA TYR A 372 -17.12 -22.63 7.93
C TYR A 372 -16.71 -21.29 8.53
N HIS A 373 -17.65 -20.35 8.62
CA HIS A 373 -17.45 -19.06 9.27
C HIS A 373 -18.73 -18.69 10.03
N ASN A 374 -18.62 -18.23 11.29
CA ASN A 374 -19.80 -17.98 12.14
C ASN A 374 -20.53 -16.64 11.86
N TRP A 375 -20.16 -15.96 10.78
CA TRP A 375 -20.61 -14.61 10.47
C TRP A 375 -21.25 -14.56 9.09
N LYS A 376 -22.02 -13.52 8.82
CA LYS A 376 -22.57 -13.31 7.49
C LYS A 376 -21.46 -12.87 6.54
N ASP A 377 -21.47 -13.40 5.31
CA ASP A 377 -20.58 -13.00 4.21
C ASP A 377 -20.94 -11.60 3.68
N GLU A 378 -20.79 -10.62 4.57
CA GLU A 378 -21.02 -9.21 4.30
C GLU A 378 -19.67 -8.49 4.12
N PHE A 379 -18.62 -8.86 4.87
CA PHE A 379 -17.33 -8.16 4.85
C PHE A 379 -16.45 -8.48 3.64
N TYR A 380 -16.40 -9.75 3.25
CA TYR A 380 -15.71 -10.23 2.07
C TYR A 380 -16.72 -11.02 1.22
N ASP A 381 -16.56 -10.97 -0.10
CA ASP A 381 -17.49 -11.61 -1.04
C ASP A 381 -17.25 -13.14 -1.14
N ARG A 382 -17.11 -13.81 0.01
CA ARG A 382 -16.81 -15.27 0.14
C ARG A 382 -17.85 -16.22 -0.45
N ARG A 383 -19.02 -15.70 -0.85
CA ARG A 383 -20.05 -16.49 -1.55
C ARG A 383 -19.84 -16.54 -3.05
N GLU A 384 -19.09 -15.58 -3.58
CA GLU A 384 -18.78 -15.47 -5.01
C GLU A 384 -17.36 -15.98 -5.32
N LEU A 385 -16.46 -15.95 -4.33
CA LEU A 385 -15.19 -16.69 -4.30
C LEU A 385 -15.47 -18.17 -4.06
#